data_AF-A0A846VAM4-F1
#
_entry.id   AF-A0A846VAM4-F1
#
_cell.length_a   1.000
_cell.length_b   1.000
_cell.length_c   1.000
_cell.angle_alpha   90.00
_cell.angle_beta   90.00
_cell.angle_gamma   90.00
#
_symmetry.space_group_name_H-M   'P 1'
#
loop_
_entity.id
_entity.type
_entity.pdbx_description
1 polymer ?
#
loop_
_entity_poly.entity_id
_entity_poly.type
_entity_poly.pdbx_seq_one_letter_code
_entity_poly.pdbx_strand_id
1 'polypeptide(L)'
;MIGIPSTGGLTQATLTAVCFEGLSAETREGQKATFAIIDENEKVIERGPVVAREAWNVMLASYKNFLVGQGHLRVFSGPPSTMK
;
A
#
# COMPACT_ATOMS: atom_id res chain seq x y z
N MET A 1 16.74 -2.53 -13.75
CA MET A 1 16.00 -3.43 -12.84
C MET A 1 16.21 -2.88 -11.45
N ILE A 2 15.16 -2.38 -10.79
CA ILE A 2 15.25 -2.01 -9.37
C ILE A 2 15.43 -3.34 -8.63
N GLY A 3 16.53 -3.50 -7.89
CA GLY A 3 16.77 -4.71 -7.10
C GLY A 3 15.70 -4.89 -6.02
N ILE A 4 15.73 -6.02 -5.30
CA ILE A 4 14.80 -6.25 -4.19
C ILE A 4 15.04 -5.13 -3.14
N PRO A 5 14.03 -4.31 -2.80
CA PRO A 5 14.20 -3.28 -1.78
C PRO A 5 14.50 -3.90 -0.42
N SER A 6 15.36 -3.25 0.38
CA SER A 6 15.55 -3.62 1.78
C SER A 6 14.30 -3.31 2.60
N THR A 7 13.83 -4.26 3.40
CA THR A 7 12.69 -4.10 4.33
C THR A 7 13.19 -3.98 5.79
N GLY A 8 12.28 -3.72 6.74
CA GLY A 8 12.62 -3.65 8.18
C GLY A 8 12.98 -2.25 8.71
N GLY A 9 12.60 -1.18 8.01
CA GLY A 9 12.88 0.19 8.44
C GLY A 9 11.93 0.77 9.50
N LEU A 10 10.82 0.10 9.82
CA LEU A 10 9.87 0.57 10.84
C LEU A 10 10.32 0.16 12.23
N THR A 11 10.23 1.07 13.19
CA THR A 11 10.60 0.78 14.58
C THR A 11 9.41 0.22 15.38
N GLN A 12 8.19 0.72 15.18
CA GLN A 12 7.03 0.40 16.04
C GLN A 12 6.05 -0.61 15.43
N ALA A 13 6.31 -1.08 14.21
CA ALA A 13 5.39 -1.97 13.51
C ALA A 13 6.13 -2.93 12.57
N THR A 14 5.52 -4.08 12.35
CA THR A 14 5.93 -5.08 11.35
C THR A 14 4.89 -5.07 10.23
N LEU A 15 5.35 -5.03 8.98
CA LEU A 15 4.49 -5.18 7.81
C LEU A 15 4.73 -6.55 7.17
N THR A 16 3.65 -7.22 6.81
CA THR A 16 3.69 -8.50 6.12
C THR A 16 2.87 -8.39 4.84
N ALA A 17 3.35 -9.02 3.77
CA ALA A 17 2.62 -9.13 2.51
C ALA A 17 2.55 -10.60 2.09
N VAL A 18 1.35 -11.12 1.92
CA VAL A 18 1.10 -12.49 1.43
C VAL A 18 0.37 -12.40 0.10
N CYS A 19 0.83 -13.13 -0.91
CA CYS A 19 0.36 -12.94 -2.29
C CYS A 19 -1.15 -13.12 -2.48
N PHE A 20 -1.80 -13.93 -1.64
CA PHE A 20 -3.25 -14.18 -1.68
C PHE A 20 -4.03 -13.49 -0.55
N GLU A 21 -3.38 -12.93 0.48
CA GLU A 21 -4.06 -12.24 1.60
C GLU A 21 -3.94 -10.71 1.50
N GLY A 22 -2.88 -10.22 0.86
CA GLY A 22 -2.56 -8.81 0.74
C GLY A 22 -1.62 -8.32 1.83
N LEU A 23 -1.76 -7.04 2.19
CA LEU A 23 -0.91 -6.34 3.13
C LEU A 23 -1.52 -6.34 4.54
N SER A 24 -0.73 -6.68 5.55
CA SER A 24 -1.10 -6.64 6.96
C SER A 24 -0.04 -5.93 7.79
N ALA A 25 -0.43 -5.51 8.99
CA ALA A 25 0.44 -4.82 9.93
C ALA A 25 0.17 -5.27 11.36
N GLU A 26 1.23 -5.39 12.13
CA GLU A 26 1.21 -5.63 13.57
C GLU A 26 2.06 -4.56 14.27
N THR A 27 1.72 -4.22 15.50
CA THR A 27 2.60 -3.41 16.36
C THR A 27 3.85 -4.21 16.70
N ARG A 28 4.89 -3.54 17.19
CA ARG A 28 6.09 -4.20 17.73
C ARG A 28 5.76 -5.29 18.75
N GLU A 29 4.68 -5.10 19.51
CA GLU A 29 4.21 -6.03 20.55
C GLU A 29 3.32 -7.16 20.01
N GLY A 30 3.17 -7.28 18.68
CA GLY A 30 2.37 -8.33 18.02
C GLY A 30 0.86 -8.07 18.04
N GLN A 31 0.42 -6.86 18.38
CA GLN A 31 -1.00 -6.51 18.35
C GLN A 31 -1.41 -6.12 16.94
N LYS A 32 -2.66 -6.43 16.55
CA LYS A 32 -3.18 -6.05 15.23
C LYS A 32 -3.12 -4.53 15.04
N ALA A 33 -2.46 -4.09 13.97
CA ALA A 33 -2.42 -2.69 13.56
C ALA A 33 -3.23 -2.49 12.27
N THR A 34 -3.47 -1.23 11.91
CA THR A 34 -4.16 -0.89 10.66
C THR A 34 -3.47 0.27 9.95
N PHE A 35 -3.69 0.35 8.64
CA PHE A 35 -3.12 1.39 7.81
C PHE A 35 -3.95 2.67 7.88
N ALA A 36 -3.29 3.81 7.69
CA ALA A 36 -3.92 5.11 7.60
C ALA A 36 -3.22 5.94 6.52
N ILE A 37 -4.00 6.78 5.84
CA ILE A 37 -3.50 7.88 5.02
C ILE A 37 -3.58 9.14 5.87
N ILE A 38 -2.45 9.82 6.00
CA ILE A 38 -2.30 11.06 6.76
C ILE A 38 -2.04 12.18 5.76
N ASP A 39 -2.81 13.26 5.82
CA ASP A 39 -2.59 14.43 4.99
C ASP A 39 -1.45 15.33 5.52
N GLU A 40 -1.17 16.40 4.79
CA GLU A 40 -0.14 17.38 5.13
C GLU A 40 -0.38 18.13 6.46
N ASN A 41 -1.59 18.08 7.01
CA ASN A 41 -1.96 18.69 8.29
C ASN A 41 -1.99 17.67 9.43
N GLU A 42 -1.32 16.52 9.24
CA GLU A 42 -1.29 15.39 10.19
C GLU A 42 -2.66 14.77 10.49
N LYS A 43 -3.67 15.04 9.65
CA LYS A 43 -5.00 14.46 9.82
C LYS A 43 -5.08 13.12 9.12
N VAL A 44 -5.60 12.13 9.83
CA VAL A 44 -5.98 10.83 9.24
C VAL A 44 -7.21 11.04 8.35
N ILE A 45 -7.04 10.93 7.03
CA ILE A 45 -8.12 11.10 6.05
C ILE A 45 -8.80 9.78 5.68
N GLU A 46 -8.07 8.67 5.71
CA GLU A 46 -8.59 7.31 5.56
C GLU A 46 -7.84 6.37 6.49
N ARG A 47 -8.51 5.33 6.98
CA ARG A 47 -7.89 4.28 7.81
C ARG A 47 -8.63 2.96 7.71
N GLY A 48 -7.97 1.88 8.11
CA GLY A 48 -8.59 0.57 8.21
C GLY A 48 -8.09 -0.42 7.16
N PRO A 49 -8.74 -1.59 7.06
CA PRO A 49 -8.37 -2.63 6.10
C PRO A 49 -8.53 -2.20 4.63
N VAL A 50 -9.38 -1.21 4.36
CA VAL A 50 -9.57 -0.66 3.01
C VAL A 50 -8.29 -0.02 2.47
N VAL A 51 -7.56 0.72 3.32
CA VAL A 51 -6.28 1.37 2.95
C VAL A 51 -5.23 0.31 2.61
N ALA A 52 -5.14 -0.74 3.43
CA ALA A 52 -4.20 -1.84 3.21
C ALA A 52 -4.47 -2.55 1.88
N ARG A 53 -5.75 -2.82 1.60
CA ARG A 53 -6.19 -3.47 0.37
C ARG A 53 -5.90 -2.60 -0.86
N GLU A 54 -6.18 -1.31 -0.79
CA GLU A 54 -5.98 -0.42 -1.93
C GLU A 54 -4.49 -0.20 -2.22
N ALA A 55 -3.67 -0.01 -1.18
CA ALA A 55 -2.22 0.08 -1.33
C ALA A 55 -1.62 -1.19 -1.98
N TRP A 56 -2.08 -2.38 -1.55
CA TRP A 56 -1.68 -3.65 -2.15
C TRP A 56 -2.08 -3.73 -3.63
N ASN A 57 -3.32 -3.35 -3.97
CA ASN A 57 -3.83 -3.41 -5.33
C ASN A 57 -3.04 -2.49 -6.28
N VAL A 58 -2.77 -1.26 -5.87
CA VAL A 58 -2.00 -0.28 -6.66
C VAL A 58 -0.58 -0.80 -6.92
N MET A 59 0.09 -1.29 -5.87
CA MET A 59 1.44 -1.85 -5.99
C MET A 59 1.47 -3.07 -6.91
N LEU A 60 0.51 -3.99 -6.73
CA LEU A 60 0.41 -5.21 -7.53
C LEU A 60 0.10 -4.89 -9.00
N ALA A 61 -0.80 -3.95 -9.27
CA ALA A 61 -1.11 -3.50 -10.62
C ALA A 61 0.11 -2.87 -11.30
N SER A 62 0.87 -2.02 -10.59
CA SER A 62 2.11 -1.43 -11.11
C SER A 62 3.13 -2.51 -11.46
N TYR A 63 3.32 -3.49 -10.57
CA TYR A 63 4.24 -4.60 -10.82
C TYR A 63 3.80 -5.47 -12.01
N LYS A 64 2.52 -5.83 -12.08
CA LYS A 64 1.99 -6.61 -13.21
C LYS A 64 2.10 -5.86 -14.54
N ASN A 65 1.77 -4.57 -14.57
CA ASN A 65 1.90 -3.73 -15.77
C ASN A 65 3.34 -3.67 -16.28
N PHE A 66 4.31 -3.61 -15.36
CA PHE A 66 5.72 -3.75 -15.69
C PHE A 66 6.04 -5.12 -16.32
N LEU A 67 5.58 -6.21 -15.70
CA LEU A 67 5.83 -7.57 -16.20
C LEU A 67 5.21 -7.85 -17.58
N VAL A 68 4.02 -7.31 -17.87
CA VAL A 68 3.35 -7.52 -19.16
C VAL A 68 3.86 -6.59 -20.27
N GLY A 69 4.89 -5.77 -20.00
CA GLY A 69 5.55 -4.94 -21.01
C GLY A 69 4.72 -3.74 -21.48
N GLN A 70 3.69 -3.32 -20.74
CA GLN A 70 2.84 -2.18 -21.14
C GLN A 70 3.49 -0.81 -20.90
N GLY A 71 4.63 -0.73 -20.22
CA GLY A 71 5.35 0.53 -19.96
C GLY A 71 4.67 1.49 -18.97
N HIS A 72 3.47 1.18 -18.47
CA HIS A 72 2.77 1.97 -17.46
C HIS A 72 3.41 1.80 -16.07
N LEU A 73 4.25 2.76 -15.66
CA LEU A 73 4.86 2.81 -14.33
C LEU A 73 4.01 3.53 -13.28
N ARG A 74 2.88 4.11 -13.69
CA ARG A 74 1.96 4.85 -12.81
C ARG A 74 0.57 4.24 -12.90
N VAL A 75 0.06 3.78 -11.77
CA VAL A 75 -1.33 3.35 -11.61
C VAL A 75 -2.06 4.46 -10.86
N PHE A 76 -3.16 4.95 -11.43
CA PHE A 76 -4.03 5.91 -10.77
C PHE A 76 -5.19 5.16 -10.11
N SER A 77 -5.26 5.22 -8.80
CA SER A 77 -6.44 4.89 -8.02
C SER A 77 -6.80 6.11 -7.19
N GLY A 78 -7.98 6.66 -7.45
CA GLY A 78 -8.43 7.91 -6.84
C GLY A 78 -9.95 7.92 -6.71
N PRO A 79 -10.50 8.88 -5.95
CA PRO A 79 -11.95 9.03 -5.81
C PRO A 79 -12.61 9.14 -7.18
N PRO A 80 -13.86 8.67 -7.33
CA PRO A 80 -14.60 8.82 -8.57
C PRO A 80 -14.55 10.27 -8.99
N SER A 81 -14.02 10.55 -10.19
CA SER A 81 -14.08 11.91 -10.72
C SER A 81 -15.55 12.28 -10.84
N THR A 82 -16.01 13.27 -10.08
CA THR A 82 -17.18 14.03 -10.51
C THR A 82 -16.75 14.64 -11.84
N MET A 83 -17.17 14.04 -12.96
CA MET A 83 -16.96 14.63 -14.27
C MET A 83 -17.51 16.06 -14.20
N LYS A 84 -16.65 17.06 -14.41
CA LYS A 84 -17.06 18.40 -14.83
C LYS A 84 -16.91 18.48 -16.33
#